data_AF-A0A1A9UHQ9-F1
#
_entry.id   AF-A0A1A9UHQ9-F1
#
_cell.length_a   1.000
_cell.length_b   1.000
_cell.length_c   1.000
_cell.angle_alpha   90.00
_cell.angle_beta   90.00
_cell.angle_gamma   90.00
#
_symmetry.space_group_name_H-M   'P 1'
#
loop_
_entity.id
_entity.type
_entity.pdbx_description
1 polymer ?
#
loop_
_entity_poly.entity_id
_entity_poly.type
_entity_poly.pdbx_seq_one_letter_code
_entity_poly.pdbx_strand_id
1 'polypeptide(L)'
;MQKVSINSECGKASMSNGCCNVGACKLQKRASCPCAASKIAFTSLPNGLAMNNNNNSKELKCTSCHCSDETDKAVSRVSSKATSSEAVNNDNILCHKRAIESVASASVAEKRKMILDLCQQLLLTDEQNKELTRRILHEIKNGLAKETHKKADVKCFVTYVQDLPNGKERGKFLALDLGGTNFRVLLIHLKEEHDFQMESRIYAIPEHIMVGSGKQLFDHIAECLCNFVSEHEVKHERLPLGFTFSFPLKQLGLTKGLLVTWTKGFNCEGVINEDVVQLLKDAIARRGDIKIDVCAILNDTTGTLMSCAWKNPSCKIGLIVGTGSNACYVEQVKECEMFDGDTHGKPHVVINTEWGAFGNNGSLNFVRTEFDDEIDRHSINPGQQIFEKMISGMYMGELVRLVMVKMVQAGVLFKGHSSDVLMTRGQFFTKYVSEIEADEPDTYSNCHMVLEELGLTEVTDDDCANVRYICECVSKRAAHLVSCGIATLINKMNEPHVTVGVDGSVYRFHPKFHSLMVEKIAQIVKPGLTFELMLSEDGSGRGAALVAAVASREDNVSPKKK
;
A
#
# COMPACT_ATOMS: atom_id res chain seq x y z
N MET A 1 20.00 26.91 -22.91
CA MET A 1 20.85 28.09 -22.59
C MET A 1 20.30 28.72 -21.32
N GLN A 2 21.21 29.18 -20.45
CA GLN A 2 21.05 29.90 -19.17
C GLN A 2 20.64 29.10 -17.91
N LYS A 3 21.68 28.92 -17.07
CA LYS A 3 21.72 28.62 -15.64
C LYS A 3 21.34 29.86 -14.83
N VAL A 4 20.78 29.68 -13.63
CA VAL A 4 20.94 30.64 -12.50
C VAL A 4 21.13 29.85 -11.20
N SER A 5 22.08 30.34 -10.40
CA SER A 5 22.69 29.71 -9.23
C SER A 5 22.08 30.15 -7.88
N ILE A 6 22.26 29.24 -6.92
CA ILE A 6 22.36 29.29 -5.45
C ILE A 6 22.70 30.66 -4.83
N ASN A 7 22.08 30.97 -3.67
CA ASN A 7 22.79 31.61 -2.54
C ASN A 7 22.24 31.17 -1.17
N SER A 8 23.17 30.82 -0.30
CA SER A 8 23.06 30.48 1.12
C SER A 8 23.36 31.69 2.00
N GLU A 9 22.77 31.81 3.19
CA GLU A 9 23.38 32.57 4.28
C GLU A 9 23.04 32.00 5.66
N CYS A 10 24.06 31.92 6.51
CA CYS A 10 24.12 31.30 7.82
C CYS A 10 24.47 32.41 8.84
N GLY A 11 23.77 32.45 9.97
CA GLY A 11 24.00 33.44 11.04
C GLY A 11 24.21 32.75 12.39
N LYS A 12 25.42 32.89 12.94
CA LYS A 12 25.86 32.47 14.28
C LYS A 12 25.39 33.45 15.36
N ALA A 13 25.14 32.96 16.58
CA ALA A 13 25.31 33.74 17.81
C ALA A 13 25.65 32.81 19.01
N SER A 14 26.48 33.33 19.91
CA SER A 14 27.28 32.64 20.92
C SER A 14 26.93 33.02 22.36
N MET A 15 27.17 32.08 23.29
CA MET A 15 27.62 32.22 24.69
C MET A 15 26.79 32.99 25.74
N SER A 16 26.58 32.36 26.92
CA SER A 16 27.22 32.79 28.19
C SER A 16 26.85 31.89 29.41
N ASN A 17 27.79 31.87 30.36
CA ASN A 17 27.90 31.05 31.58
C ASN A 17 26.94 31.43 32.72
N GLY A 18 26.75 30.50 33.66
CA GLY A 18 26.26 30.80 35.03
C GLY A 18 26.43 29.63 36.01
N CYS A 19 27.48 29.68 36.83
CA CYS A 19 27.75 28.80 37.97
C CYS A 19 26.72 28.97 39.12
N CYS A 20 26.43 27.92 39.89
CA CYS A 20 26.48 27.92 41.38
C CYS A 20 26.25 26.52 42.00
N ASN A 21 27.35 25.95 42.50
CA ASN A 21 27.62 25.27 43.78
C ASN A 21 26.59 24.40 44.56
N VAL A 22 27.06 23.17 44.81
CA VAL A 22 27.32 22.47 46.10
C VAL A 22 26.14 22.10 47.02
N GLY A 23 26.03 20.79 47.30
CA GLY A 23 25.38 20.27 48.52
C GLY A 23 25.32 18.74 48.56
N ALA A 24 26.32 18.10 49.14
CA ALA A 24 26.41 16.65 49.32
C ALA A 24 25.56 16.14 50.50
N CYS A 25 24.93 14.95 50.36
CA CYS A 25 24.75 14.04 51.49
C CYS A 25 24.58 12.58 51.03
N LYS A 26 25.39 11.69 51.63
CA LYS A 26 25.45 10.23 51.43
C LYS A 26 24.40 9.53 52.31
N LEU A 27 23.79 8.43 51.86
CA LEU A 27 23.80 7.12 52.56
C LEU A 27 22.98 6.03 51.84
N GLN A 28 23.51 4.82 51.94
CA GLN A 28 23.10 3.55 51.33
C GLN A 28 21.83 2.94 51.96
N LYS A 29 21.02 2.20 51.20
CA LYS A 29 20.82 0.73 51.32
C LYS A 29 19.71 0.19 50.39
N ARG A 30 19.90 -1.09 50.03
CA ARG A 30 19.18 -1.96 49.08
C ARG A 30 17.71 -2.21 49.43
N ALA A 31 16.84 -2.34 48.42
CA ALA A 31 16.20 -3.61 47.98
C ALA A 31 14.84 -3.41 47.26
N SER A 32 14.64 -4.19 46.18
CA SER A 32 13.39 -4.76 45.62
C SER A 32 12.25 -3.85 45.07
N CYS A 33 12.03 -4.00 43.76
CA CYS A 33 10.87 -3.63 42.92
C CYS A 33 9.56 -4.36 43.31
N PRO A 34 8.36 -4.10 42.72
CA PRO A 34 7.97 -3.06 41.74
C PRO A 34 6.62 -2.35 42.09
N CYS A 35 6.18 -1.46 41.18
CA CYS A 35 4.84 -0.84 41.07
C CYS A 35 4.65 0.52 41.78
N ALA A 36 5.04 1.60 41.11
CA ALA A 36 4.31 2.86 41.19
C ALA A 36 4.39 3.58 39.85
N ALA A 37 3.22 3.83 39.27
CA ALA A 37 3.04 4.75 38.16
C ALA A 37 3.37 6.18 38.63
N SER A 38 4.18 6.90 37.85
CA SER A 38 4.25 8.35 37.96
C SER A 38 4.62 8.97 36.62
N LYS A 39 3.71 9.82 36.16
CA LYS A 39 3.81 10.78 35.07
C LYS A 39 5.11 11.60 35.18
N ILE A 40 5.77 11.83 34.05
CA ILE A 40 6.62 13.00 33.85
C ILE A 40 6.10 13.74 32.62
N ALA A 41 5.92 15.04 32.83
CA ALA A 41 5.30 16.00 31.95
C ALA A 41 6.26 16.46 30.82
N PHE A 42 5.71 16.64 29.63
CA PHE A 42 6.27 17.58 28.65
C PHE A 42 5.54 18.92 28.80
N THR A 43 6.26 19.90 29.35
CA THR A 43 6.12 21.33 29.05
C THR A 43 6.36 21.51 27.54
N SER A 44 5.68 22.33 26.73
CA SER A 44 4.99 23.61 26.94
C SER A 44 4.19 23.93 25.67
N LEU A 45 2.92 24.32 25.82
CA LEU A 45 2.15 25.09 24.83
C LEU A 45 2.22 26.58 25.19
N PRO A 46 2.11 27.53 24.24
CA PRO A 46 1.60 28.85 24.52
C PRO A 46 0.11 28.98 24.16
N ASN A 47 -0.66 29.27 25.21
CA ASN A 47 -1.75 30.24 25.32
C ASN A 47 -2.95 30.22 24.35
N GLY A 48 -4.11 29.94 24.95
CA GLY A 48 -5.44 30.34 24.48
C GLY A 48 -6.48 30.07 25.58
N LEU A 49 -6.62 31.02 26.51
CA LEU A 49 -7.60 30.99 27.61
C LEU A 49 -9.02 31.21 27.09
N ALA A 50 -9.94 30.32 27.46
CA ALA A 50 -11.33 30.67 27.79
C ALA A 50 -11.86 29.67 28.81
N MET A 51 -12.14 30.16 30.03
CA MET A 51 -12.79 29.41 31.10
C MET A 51 -14.26 29.17 30.76
N ASN A 52 -14.77 27.99 31.09
CA ASN A 52 -16.14 27.89 31.62
C ASN A 52 -16.26 26.72 32.60
N ASN A 53 -16.68 27.05 33.82
CA ASN A 53 -16.98 26.13 34.91
C ASN A 53 -18.29 25.40 34.62
N ASN A 54 -18.34 24.10 34.91
CA ASN A 54 -19.48 23.55 35.66
C ASN A 54 -19.16 22.19 36.27
N ASN A 55 -19.28 22.14 37.60
CA ASN A 55 -19.34 20.94 38.43
C ASN A 55 -20.62 20.15 38.12
N ASN A 56 -20.52 18.82 38.07
CA ASN A 56 -21.46 17.97 38.80
C ASN A 56 -20.89 16.56 38.98
N SER A 57 -20.76 16.20 40.26
CA SER A 57 -20.39 14.91 40.80
C SER A 57 -21.58 13.96 40.84
N LYS A 58 -21.37 12.69 40.46
CA LYS A 58 -22.10 11.55 41.02
C LYS A 58 -21.18 10.32 41.13
N GLU A 59 -21.00 9.88 42.37
CA GLU A 59 -20.36 8.64 42.79
C GLU A 59 -21.24 7.42 42.44
N LEU A 60 -20.62 6.28 42.14
CA LEU A 60 -21.17 4.97 42.44
C LEU A 60 -20.07 4.05 43.01
N LYS A 61 -20.36 3.51 44.20
CA LYS A 61 -19.54 2.61 45.02
C LYS A 61 -19.60 1.17 44.51
N CYS A 62 -18.50 0.43 44.69
CA CYS A 62 -18.44 -1.02 44.57
C CYS A 62 -18.14 -1.65 45.94
N THR A 63 -19.00 -2.56 46.37
CA THR A 63 -18.89 -3.53 47.47
C THR A 63 -18.91 -4.91 46.79
N SER A 64 -18.18 -5.97 47.15
CA SER A 64 -17.69 -6.46 48.43
C SER A 64 -16.78 -7.68 48.19
N CYS A 65 -15.81 -7.86 49.07
CA CYS A 65 -14.92 -9.01 49.21
C CYS A 65 -15.52 -10.07 50.16
N HIS A 66 -15.19 -11.36 49.96
CA HIS A 66 -15.24 -12.41 50.99
C HIS A 66 -14.17 -13.49 50.72
N CYS A 67 -13.42 -13.82 51.77
CA CYS A 67 -12.43 -14.90 51.87
C CYS A 67 -12.97 -15.99 52.79
N SER A 68 -12.54 -17.24 52.59
CA SER A 68 -12.50 -18.27 53.63
C SER A 68 -11.57 -19.44 53.24
N ASP A 69 -10.61 -19.74 54.10
CA ASP A 69 -9.77 -20.95 54.16
C ASP A 69 -10.48 -22.09 54.93
N GLU A 70 -10.17 -23.36 54.59
CA GLU A 70 -9.64 -24.43 55.50
C GLU A 70 -9.97 -25.89 55.09
N THR A 71 -8.92 -26.75 55.14
CA THR A 71 -8.85 -28.24 55.41
C THR A 71 -9.38 -29.24 54.35
N ASP A 72 -8.86 -30.46 54.12
CA ASP A 72 -7.83 -31.31 54.73
C ASP A 72 -7.37 -32.44 53.74
N LYS A 73 -6.19 -33.00 54.03
CA LYS A 73 -5.47 -34.25 53.59
C LYS A 73 -6.07 -35.27 52.58
N ALA A 74 -5.20 -35.71 51.65
CA ALA A 74 -5.01 -37.12 51.29
C ALA A 74 -3.58 -37.39 50.73
N VAL A 75 -3.10 -38.62 50.91
CA VAL A 75 -1.69 -39.02 51.02
C VAL A 75 -1.24 -39.91 49.83
N SER A 76 0.00 -39.69 49.40
CA SER A 76 0.99 -40.64 48.85
C SER A 76 0.97 -41.15 47.39
N ARG A 77 2.16 -40.92 46.77
CA ARG A 77 3.03 -41.83 45.99
C ARG A 77 2.58 -42.30 44.59
N VAL A 78 3.24 -41.80 43.54
CA VAL A 78 4.07 -42.61 42.62
C VAL A 78 5.24 -41.78 42.04
N SER A 79 6.45 -42.27 42.33
CA SER A 79 7.75 -42.24 41.61
C SER A 79 8.01 -41.31 40.41
N SER A 80 9.04 -40.48 40.60
CA SER A 80 10.10 -40.02 39.69
C SER A 80 10.24 -40.66 38.29
N LYS A 81 10.23 -39.81 37.26
CA LYS A 81 11.12 -39.85 36.07
C LYS A 81 11.03 -38.52 35.31
N ALA A 82 11.96 -37.60 35.57
CA ALA A 82 12.15 -36.39 34.76
C ALA A 82 13.62 -35.97 34.82
N THR A 83 14.44 -36.56 33.93
CA THR A 83 15.79 -36.08 33.60
C THR A 83 16.07 -36.49 32.16
N SER A 84 15.65 -35.67 31.20
CA SER A 84 16.15 -35.70 29.81
C SER A 84 15.77 -34.47 28.95
N SER A 85 14.98 -33.50 29.45
CA SER A 85 14.57 -32.34 28.65
C SER A 85 15.50 -31.12 28.75
N GLU A 86 16.32 -31.00 29.78
CA GLU A 86 17.23 -29.84 29.95
C GLU A 86 18.55 -29.97 29.17
N ALA A 87 19.04 -31.20 28.96
CA ALA A 87 20.29 -31.43 28.21
C ALA A 87 20.13 -31.14 26.71
N VAL A 88 18.98 -31.52 26.12
CA VAL A 88 18.69 -31.31 24.68
C VAL A 88 18.52 -29.82 24.35
N ASN A 89 18.00 -29.02 25.28
CA ASN A 89 17.89 -27.57 25.10
C ASN A 89 19.24 -26.84 25.25
N ASN A 90 20.10 -27.27 26.17
CA ASN A 90 21.43 -26.68 26.34
C ASN A 90 22.37 -27.02 25.19
N ASP A 91 22.31 -28.24 24.64
CA ASP A 91 23.13 -28.64 23.48
C ASP A 91 22.74 -27.87 22.21
N ASN A 92 21.46 -27.59 21.99
CA ASN A 92 20.99 -26.75 20.88
C ASN A 92 21.46 -25.29 21.03
N ILE A 93 21.40 -24.72 22.23
CA ILE A 93 21.89 -23.34 22.49
C ILE A 93 23.42 -23.26 22.31
N LEU A 94 24.17 -24.26 22.76
CA LEU A 94 25.62 -24.30 22.65
C LEU A 94 26.07 -24.51 21.19
N CYS A 95 25.36 -25.34 20.43
CA CYS A 95 25.58 -25.55 19.00
C CYS A 95 25.28 -24.27 18.20
N HIS A 96 24.18 -23.57 18.53
CA HIS A 96 23.84 -22.30 17.88
C HIS A 96 24.85 -21.20 18.21
N LYS A 97 25.30 -21.08 19.47
CA LYS A 97 26.38 -20.15 19.85
C LYS A 97 27.69 -20.44 19.12
N ARG A 98 28.10 -21.71 19.01
CA ARG A 98 29.31 -22.10 18.25
C ARG A 98 29.19 -21.82 16.75
N ALA A 99 28.00 -22.00 16.17
CA ALA A 99 27.75 -21.66 14.77
C ALA A 99 27.82 -20.14 14.52
N ILE A 100 27.28 -19.33 15.43
CA ILE A 100 27.35 -17.86 15.35
C ILE A 100 28.79 -17.36 15.55
N GLU A 101 29.55 -17.93 16.48
CA GLU A 101 30.97 -17.61 16.68
C GLU A 101 31.82 -17.96 15.44
N SER A 102 31.52 -19.08 14.79
CA SER A 102 32.13 -19.48 13.51
C SER A 102 31.85 -18.47 12.40
N VAL A 103 30.60 -18.00 12.25
CA VAL A 103 30.23 -17.03 11.21
C VAL A 103 30.76 -15.62 11.52
N ALA A 104 30.86 -15.24 12.78
CA ALA A 104 31.45 -13.96 13.19
C ALA A 104 32.90 -13.82 12.72
N SER A 105 33.65 -14.94 12.72
CA SER A 105 35.05 -15.02 12.25
C SER A 105 35.22 -15.10 10.73
N ALA A 106 34.13 -15.24 9.97
CA ALA A 106 34.17 -15.30 8.52
C ALA A 106 34.69 -13.99 7.91
N SER A 107 35.46 -14.12 6.82
CA SER A 107 35.95 -13.00 6.04
C SER A 107 34.79 -12.21 5.40
N VAL A 108 35.06 -10.97 5.00
CA VAL A 108 34.11 -10.12 4.26
C VAL A 108 33.58 -10.83 3.00
N ALA A 109 34.47 -11.52 2.27
CA ALA A 109 34.10 -12.26 1.07
C ALA A 109 33.15 -13.43 1.36
N GLU A 110 33.37 -14.17 2.45
CA GLU A 110 32.49 -15.25 2.88
C GLU A 110 31.12 -14.72 3.33
N LYS A 111 31.09 -13.63 4.10
CA LYS A 111 29.84 -12.97 4.52
C LYS A 111 29.05 -12.47 3.32
N ARG A 112 29.71 -11.82 2.38
CA ARG A 112 29.09 -11.39 1.12
C ARG A 112 28.52 -12.58 0.35
N LYS A 113 29.26 -13.68 0.23
CA LYS A 113 28.78 -14.90 -0.41
C LYS A 113 27.52 -15.47 0.26
N MET A 114 27.46 -15.50 1.60
CA MET A 114 26.27 -15.95 2.32
C MET A 114 25.03 -15.11 1.98
N ILE A 115 25.20 -13.79 1.83
CA ILE A 115 24.12 -12.88 1.43
C ILE A 115 23.69 -13.13 -0.02
N LEU A 116 24.64 -13.27 -0.95
CA LEU A 116 24.35 -13.63 -2.34
C LEU A 116 23.56 -14.95 -2.42
N ASP A 117 24.02 -15.98 -1.70
CA ASP A 117 23.40 -17.30 -1.68
C ASP A 117 21.97 -17.26 -1.11
N LEU A 118 21.74 -16.50 -0.03
CA LEU A 118 20.38 -16.32 0.51
C LEU A 118 19.49 -15.56 -0.47
N CYS A 119 19.97 -14.45 -1.03
CA CYS A 119 19.18 -13.59 -1.93
C CYS A 119 18.89 -14.25 -3.29
N GLN A 120 19.59 -15.33 -3.66
CA GLN A 120 19.28 -16.07 -4.88
C GLN A 120 17.83 -16.55 -4.95
N GLN A 121 17.21 -16.86 -3.81
CA GLN A 121 15.78 -17.24 -3.73
C GLN A 121 14.82 -16.08 -4.03
N LEU A 122 15.29 -14.83 -3.96
CA LEU A 122 14.54 -13.63 -4.31
C LEU A 122 14.63 -13.31 -5.81
N LEU A 123 15.52 -13.95 -6.56
CA LEU A 123 15.71 -13.66 -7.98
C LEU A 123 14.94 -14.66 -8.84
N LEU A 124 14.03 -14.14 -9.68
CA LEU A 124 13.25 -14.98 -10.60
C LEU A 124 14.07 -15.40 -11.81
N THR A 125 14.14 -16.70 -12.04
CA THR A 125 14.68 -17.31 -13.26
C THR A 125 13.77 -17.06 -14.46
N ASP A 126 14.30 -17.18 -15.68
CA ASP A 126 13.51 -17.04 -16.90
C ASP A 126 12.39 -18.07 -17.00
N GLU A 127 12.62 -19.30 -16.53
CA GLU A 127 11.58 -20.33 -16.48
C GLU A 127 10.49 -19.99 -15.47
N GLN A 128 10.84 -19.43 -14.31
CA GLN A 128 9.83 -18.91 -13.38
C GLN A 128 9.03 -17.76 -13.99
N ASN A 129 9.66 -16.82 -14.70
CA ASN A 129 8.97 -15.72 -15.38
C ASN A 129 7.99 -16.23 -16.45
N LYS A 130 8.40 -17.22 -17.26
CA LYS A 130 7.53 -17.86 -18.27
C LYS A 130 6.35 -18.57 -17.60
N GLU A 131 6.60 -19.35 -16.56
CA GLU A 131 5.53 -20.05 -15.83
C GLU A 131 4.56 -19.07 -15.16
N LEU A 132 5.09 -17.97 -14.62
CA LEU A 132 4.29 -16.89 -14.03
C LEU A 132 3.35 -16.28 -15.07
N THR A 133 3.84 -15.88 -16.25
CA THR A 133 2.98 -15.34 -17.32
C THR A 133 1.91 -16.33 -17.78
N ARG A 134 2.25 -17.62 -17.87
CA ARG A 134 1.30 -18.69 -18.20
C ARG A 134 0.18 -18.80 -17.16
N ARG A 135 0.52 -18.79 -15.87
CA ARG A 135 -0.45 -18.86 -14.76
C ARG A 135 -1.31 -17.60 -14.67
N ILE A 136 -0.73 -16.41 -14.86
CA ILE A 136 -1.48 -15.15 -14.90
C ILE A 136 -2.50 -15.19 -16.04
N LEU A 137 -2.09 -15.59 -17.24
CA LEU A 137 -3.01 -15.69 -18.38
C LEU A 137 -4.15 -16.68 -18.11
N HIS A 138 -3.84 -17.81 -17.47
CA HIS A 138 -4.84 -18.80 -17.08
C HIS A 138 -5.84 -18.23 -16.07
N GLU A 139 -5.38 -17.56 -15.01
CA GLU A 139 -6.26 -16.96 -14.02
C GLU A 139 -7.10 -15.80 -14.58
N ILE A 140 -6.56 -14.98 -15.49
CA ILE A 140 -7.35 -13.95 -16.18
C ILE A 140 -8.47 -14.60 -17.00
N LYS A 141 -8.18 -15.68 -17.74
CA LYS A 141 -9.21 -16.42 -18.48
C LYS A 141 -10.27 -17.01 -17.55
N ASN A 142 -9.86 -17.53 -16.40
CA ASN A 142 -10.80 -18.03 -15.38
C ASN A 142 -11.64 -16.90 -14.77
N GLY A 143 -11.06 -15.72 -14.58
CA GLY A 143 -11.76 -14.53 -14.09
C GLY A 143 -12.80 -14.01 -15.08
N LEU A 144 -12.54 -14.10 -16.38
CA LEU A 144 -13.47 -13.62 -17.42
C LEU A 144 -14.61 -14.61 -17.72
N ALA A 145 -14.38 -15.90 -17.56
CA ALA A 145 -15.34 -16.95 -17.90
C ALA A 145 -16.37 -17.19 -16.79
N LYS A 146 -17.65 -17.32 -17.18
CA LYS A 146 -18.78 -17.38 -16.25
C LYS A 146 -18.74 -18.60 -15.33
N GLU A 147 -18.30 -19.74 -15.85
CA GLU A 147 -18.24 -21.00 -15.10
C GLU A 147 -17.17 -21.00 -14.01
N THR A 148 -16.04 -20.33 -14.26
CA THR A 148 -14.86 -20.35 -13.39
C THR A 148 -14.71 -19.09 -12.53
N HIS A 149 -15.37 -17.98 -12.87
CA HIS A 149 -15.27 -16.68 -12.19
C HIS A 149 -15.44 -16.76 -10.66
N LYS A 150 -16.39 -17.57 -10.17
CA LYS A 150 -16.64 -17.71 -8.73
C LYS A 150 -15.40 -18.24 -7.99
N LYS A 151 -14.64 -19.14 -8.61
CA LYS A 151 -13.45 -19.81 -8.03
C LYS A 151 -12.12 -19.15 -8.41
N ALA A 152 -12.10 -18.29 -9.43
CA ALA A 152 -10.90 -17.59 -9.87
C ALA A 152 -10.35 -16.68 -8.76
N ASP A 153 -9.03 -16.64 -8.62
CA ASP A 153 -8.37 -15.70 -7.70
C ASP A 153 -8.31 -14.30 -8.31
N VAL A 154 -7.95 -14.22 -9.60
CA VAL A 154 -8.02 -12.97 -10.38
C VAL A 154 -9.44 -12.79 -10.87
N LYS A 155 -10.17 -11.84 -10.27
CA LYS A 155 -11.62 -11.71 -10.49
C LYS A 155 -11.99 -11.10 -11.82
N CYS A 156 -11.14 -10.24 -12.42
CA CYS A 156 -11.48 -9.56 -13.67
C CYS A 156 -12.87 -8.89 -13.61
N PHE A 157 -13.09 -8.06 -12.58
CA PHE A 157 -14.35 -7.35 -12.40
C PHE A 157 -14.66 -6.44 -13.60
N VAL A 158 -15.89 -6.56 -14.08
CA VAL A 158 -16.45 -5.69 -15.11
C VAL A 158 -16.66 -4.30 -14.54
N THR A 159 -16.13 -3.28 -15.22
CA THR A 159 -16.24 -1.87 -14.78
C THR A 159 -17.41 -1.12 -15.40
N TYR A 160 -18.05 -1.69 -16.44
CA TYR A 160 -19.05 -1.06 -17.31
C TYR A 160 -18.55 0.18 -18.09
N VAL A 161 -17.27 0.52 -18.01
CA VAL A 161 -16.67 1.58 -18.83
C VAL A 161 -16.34 1.01 -20.21
N GLN A 162 -17.07 1.43 -21.24
CA GLN A 162 -16.88 0.97 -22.62
C GLN A 162 -16.17 1.99 -23.51
N ASP A 163 -16.29 3.29 -23.18
CA ASP A 163 -15.64 4.37 -23.90
C ASP A 163 -14.44 4.90 -23.13
N LEU A 164 -13.32 5.03 -23.83
CA LEU A 164 -12.19 5.83 -23.39
C LEU A 164 -12.43 7.30 -23.73
N PRO A 165 -11.78 8.24 -23.02
CA PRO A 165 -11.87 9.63 -23.37
C PRO A 165 -11.29 9.89 -24.77
N ASN A 166 -11.85 10.88 -25.46
CA ASN A 166 -11.48 11.23 -26.83
C ASN A 166 -11.03 12.69 -26.98
N GLY A 167 -10.83 13.41 -25.87
CA GLY A 167 -10.35 14.79 -25.87
C GLY A 167 -11.43 15.84 -26.13
N LYS A 168 -12.69 15.42 -26.32
CA LYS A 168 -13.85 16.32 -26.53
C LYS A 168 -14.65 16.57 -25.26
N GLU A 169 -14.25 16.00 -24.14
CA GLU A 169 -14.89 16.19 -22.83
C GLU A 169 -14.74 17.66 -22.37
N ARG A 170 -15.82 18.30 -21.94
CA ARG A 170 -15.85 19.70 -21.50
C ARG A 170 -16.71 19.86 -20.26
N GLY A 171 -16.38 20.86 -19.43
CA GLY A 171 -17.17 21.24 -18.26
C GLY A 171 -16.45 21.01 -16.92
N LYS A 172 -17.16 21.29 -15.83
CA LYS A 172 -16.68 21.09 -14.46
C LYS A 172 -17.15 19.74 -13.92
N PHE A 173 -16.25 19.01 -13.30
CA PHE A 173 -16.47 17.69 -12.74
C PHE A 173 -15.84 17.60 -11.36
N LEU A 174 -16.53 16.91 -10.45
CA LEU A 174 -15.95 16.55 -9.16
C LEU A 174 -15.35 15.15 -9.24
N ALA A 175 -14.27 14.95 -8.50
CA ALA A 175 -13.73 13.62 -8.26
C ALA A 175 -13.49 13.40 -6.77
N LEU A 176 -13.87 12.21 -6.31
CA LEU A 176 -13.47 11.69 -5.00
C LEU A 176 -12.43 10.60 -5.24
N ASP A 177 -11.37 10.60 -4.44
CA ASP A 177 -10.34 9.58 -4.49
C ASP A 177 -10.09 9.05 -3.07
N LEU A 178 -10.68 7.90 -2.78
CA LEU A 178 -10.51 7.19 -1.53
C LEU A 178 -9.51 6.04 -1.73
N GLY A 179 -8.26 6.31 -1.35
CA GLY A 179 -7.16 5.34 -1.36
C GLY A 179 -6.82 4.81 0.04
N GLY A 180 -5.62 4.23 0.17
CA GLY A 180 -5.15 3.62 1.42
C GLY A 180 -4.72 4.60 2.51
N THR A 181 -4.19 5.77 2.15
CA THR A 181 -3.54 6.69 3.12
C THR A 181 -4.17 8.08 3.14
N ASN A 182 -4.75 8.53 2.02
CA ASN A 182 -5.28 9.87 1.85
C ASN A 182 -6.63 9.80 1.14
N PHE A 183 -7.56 10.67 1.57
CA PHE A 183 -8.78 10.96 0.84
C PHE A 183 -8.62 12.29 0.12
N ARG A 184 -8.96 12.35 -1.16
CA ARG A 184 -8.88 13.59 -1.94
C ARG A 184 -10.23 13.96 -2.53
N VAL A 185 -10.51 15.26 -2.51
CA VAL A 185 -11.60 15.87 -3.28
C VAL A 185 -10.97 16.76 -4.34
N LEU A 186 -11.42 16.64 -5.58
CA LEU A 186 -10.91 17.41 -6.71
C LEU A 186 -12.06 18.07 -7.47
N LEU A 187 -11.82 19.30 -7.94
CA LEU A 187 -12.61 19.99 -8.94
C LEU A 187 -11.77 20.09 -10.21
N ILE A 188 -12.27 19.53 -11.30
CA ILE A 188 -11.59 19.51 -12.59
C ILE A 188 -12.45 20.23 -13.61
N HIS A 189 -11.86 21.22 -14.27
CA HIS A 189 -12.47 21.94 -15.37
C HIS A 189 -11.78 21.53 -16.67
N LEU A 190 -12.46 20.69 -17.46
CA LEU A 190 -12.00 20.26 -18.78
C LEU A 190 -12.35 21.33 -19.82
N LYS A 191 -11.33 21.84 -20.51
CA LYS A 191 -11.43 22.92 -21.50
C LYS A 191 -11.14 22.40 -22.90
N GLU A 192 -11.05 23.32 -23.86
CA GLU A 192 -10.66 23.02 -25.24
C GLU A 192 -9.18 22.62 -25.36
N GLU A 193 -8.80 22.04 -26.50
CA GLU A 193 -7.41 21.76 -26.87
C GLU A 193 -6.58 20.89 -25.90
N HIS A 194 -7.22 19.98 -25.17
CA HIS A 194 -6.57 19.19 -24.11
C HIS A 194 -5.98 20.05 -22.97
N ASP A 195 -6.59 21.20 -22.69
CA ASP A 195 -6.33 21.99 -21.49
C ASP A 195 -7.28 21.59 -20.34
N PHE A 196 -6.79 21.69 -19.10
CA PHE A 196 -7.60 21.50 -17.91
C PHE A 196 -7.10 22.33 -16.74
N GLN A 197 -8.02 22.73 -15.87
CA GLN A 197 -7.69 23.25 -14.53
C GLN A 197 -8.08 22.21 -13.49
N MET A 198 -7.24 22.05 -12.48
CA MET A 198 -7.46 21.10 -11.40
C MET A 198 -7.16 21.77 -10.07
N GLU A 199 -8.15 21.76 -9.19
CA GLU A 199 -8.04 22.17 -7.80
C GLU A 199 -8.28 20.93 -6.94
N SER A 200 -7.49 20.73 -5.90
CA SER A 200 -7.58 19.52 -5.08
C SER A 200 -7.28 19.80 -3.62
N ARG A 201 -7.89 19.00 -2.74
CA ARG A 201 -7.59 19.03 -1.31
C ARG A 201 -7.48 17.61 -0.76
N ILE A 202 -6.44 17.39 0.04
CA ILE A 202 -6.22 16.16 0.78
C ILE A 202 -6.85 16.31 2.16
N TYR A 203 -7.63 15.30 2.55
CA TYR A 203 -8.21 15.14 3.86
C TYR A 203 -7.65 13.88 4.50
N ALA A 204 -7.11 14.01 5.71
CA ALA A 204 -6.74 12.85 6.51
C ALA A 204 -8.01 12.12 6.95
N ILE A 205 -7.97 10.78 6.91
CA ILE A 205 -8.98 9.95 7.55
C ILE A 205 -8.38 9.45 8.87
N PRO A 206 -8.92 9.87 10.02
CA PRO A 206 -8.48 9.34 11.31
C PRO A 206 -8.55 7.81 11.36
N GLU A 207 -7.58 7.17 12.01
CA GLU A 207 -7.50 5.71 12.11
C GLU A 207 -8.79 5.09 12.68
N HIS A 208 -9.37 5.72 13.72
CA HIS A 208 -10.62 5.26 14.32
C HIS A 208 -11.84 5.34 13.36
N ILE A 209 -11.78 6.14 12.29
CA ILE A 209 -12.80 6.16 11.23
C ILE A 209 -12.55 5.04 10.22
N MET A 210 -11.28 4.74 9.89
CA MET A 210 -10.90 3.66 8.97
C MET A 210 -11.31 2.26 9.47
N VAL A 211 -11.42 2.09 10.80
CA VAL A 211 -11.87 0.85 11.46
C VAL A 211 -13.21 1.01 12.19
N GLY A 212 -13.92 2.11 11.93
CA GLY A 212 -15.20 2.45 12.57
C GLY A 212 -16.41 1.85 11.83
N SER A 213 -17.56 2.50 11.94
CA SER A 213 -18.73 2.14 11.13
C SER A 213 -18.66 2.75 9.73
N GLY A 214 -19.30 2.10 8.75
CA GLY A 214 -19.49 2.64 7.41
C GLY A 214 -20.15 4.01 7.43
N LYS A 215 -21.16 4.20 8.31
CA LYS A 215 -21.83 5.49 8.49
C LYS A 215 -20.83 6.60 8.83
N GLN A 216 -19.90 6.37 9.76
CA GLN A 216 -18.88 7.36 10.13
C GLN A 216 -17.96 7.71 8.95
N LEU A 217 -17.51 6.71 8.19
CA LEU A 217 -16.67 6.92 7.01
C LEU A 217 -17.37 7.78 5.96
N PHE A 218 -18.60 7.43 5.57
CA PHE A 218 -19.31 8.16 4.52
C PHE A 218 -19.80 9.54 4.99
N ASP A 219 -20.14 9.71 6.28
CA ASP A 219 -20.44 11.03 6.84
C ASP A 219 -19.19 11.95 6.80
N HIS A 220 -18.01 11.43 7.12
CA HIS A 220 -16.73 12.16 7.01
C HIS A 220 -16.42 12.56 5.55
N ILE A 221 -16.61 11.64 4.60
CA ILE A 221 -16.46 11.90 3.16
C ILE A 221 -17.41 13.02 2.71
N ALA A 222 -18.68 12.97 3.11
CA ALA A 222 -19.68 13.98 2.75
C ALA A 222 -19.36 15.35 3.37
N GLU A 223 -18.81 15.39 4.58
CA GLU A 223 -18.32 16.62 5.21
C GLU A 223 -17.14 17.24 4.45
N CYS A 224 -16.13 16.44 4.13
CA CYS A 224 -14.98 16.88 3.35
C CYS A 224 -15.40 17.41 1.97
N LEU A 225 -16.33 16.73 1.30
CA LEU A 225 -16.90 17.18 0.03
C LEU A 225 -17.62 18.53 0.19
N CYS A 226 -18.45 18.69 1.24
CA CYS A 226 -19.15 19.95 1.49
C CYS A 226 -18.20 21.12 1.74
N ASN A 227 -17.16 20.91 2.56
CA ASN A 227 -16.16 21.93 2.86
C ASN A 227 -15.47 22.37 1.56
N PHE A 228 -15.05 21.41 0.75
CA PHE A 228 -14.39 21.67 -0.53
C PHE A 228 -15.27 22.47 -1.50
N VAL A 229 -16.51 22.05 -1.76
CA VAL A 229 -17.39 22.76 -2.73
C VAL A 229 -17.81 24.15 -2.23
N SER A 230 -17.82 24.36 -0.91
CA SER A 230 -18.10 25.68 -0.32
C SER A 230 -16.93 26.64 -0.52
N GLU A 231 -15.70 26.18 -0.26
CA GLU A 231 -14.47 26.96 -0.45
C GLU A 231 -14.21 27.35 -1.90
N HIS A 232 -14.62 26.51 -2.85
CA HIS A 232 -14.43 26.73 -4.29
C HIS A 232 -15.67 27.37 -4.94
N GLU A 233 -16.63 27.86 -4.15
CA GLU A 233 -17.82 28.59 -4.62
C GLU A 233 -18.73 27.81 -5.59
N VAL A 234 -18.66 26.48 -5.60
CA VAL A 234 -19.46 25.60 -6.46
C VAL A 234 -20.58 24.85 -5.72
N LYS A 235 -20.82 25.17 -4.44
CA LYS A 235 -21.82 24.53 -3.58
C LYS A 235 -23.23 24.44 -4.19
N HIS A 236 -23.61 25.45 -4.98
CA HIS A 236 -24.94 25.56 -5.61
C HIS A 236 -24.99 25.01 -7.04
N GLU A 237 -23.86 24.60 -7.61
CA GLU A 237 -23.80 23.94 -8.90
C GLU A 237 -24.12 22.44 -8.75
N ARG A 238 -24.88 21.88 -9.69
CA ARG A 238 -25.14 20.43 -9.74
C ARG A 238 -24.06 19.78 -10.59
N LEU A 239 -22.95 19.41 -9.96
CA LEU A 239 -21.76 18.88 -10.64
C LEU A 239 -21.79 17.35 -10.75
N PRO A 240 -21.45 16.78 -11.92
CA PRO A 240 -21.21 15.35 -12.06
C PRO A 240 -19.97 14.94 -11.26
N LEU A 241 -20.08 13.83 -10.53
CA LEU A 241 -19.03 13.31 -9.67
C LEU A 241 -18.61 11.91 -10.10
N GLY A 242 -17.31 11.72 -10.28
CA GLY A 242 -16.68 10.41 -10.33
C GLY A 242 -16.12 10.02 -8.96
N PHE A 243 -16.39 8.80 -8.51
CA PHE A 243 -15.89 8.30 -7.24
C PHE A 243 -14.87 7.20 -7.48
N THR A 244 -13.58 7.53 -7.38
CA THR A 244 -12.52 6.54 -7.28
C THR A 244 -12.54 5.92 -5.89
N PHE A 245 -12.90 4.64 -5.85
CA PHE A 245 -12.98 3.82 -4.65
C PHE A 245 -12.06 2.62 -4.83
N SER A 246 -10.85 2.72 -4.30
CA SER A 246 -9.73 1.83 -4.62
C SER A 246 -9.72 0.54 -3.81
N PHE A 247 -10.84 -0.16 -3.79
CA PHE A 247 -11.03 -1.45 -3.13
C PHE A 247 -11.68 -2.45 -4.09
N PRO A 248 -11.55 -3.76 -3.85
CA PRO A 248 -12.24 -4.77 -4.64
C PRO A 248 -13.75 -4.53 -4.66
N LEU A 249 -14.27 -4.20 -5.84
CA LEU A 249 -15.65 -3.77 -6.03
C LEU A 249 -16.33 -4.64 -7.10
N LYS A 250 -17.47 -5.24 -6.76
CA LYS A 250 -18.37 -5.86 -7.74
C LYS A 250 -19.32 -4.79 -8.25
N GLN A 251 -19.04 -4.24 -9.42
CA GLN A 251 -19.93 -3.29 -10.07
C GLN A 251 -21.15 -4.00 -10.66
N LEU A 252 -22.29 -3.32 -10.63
CA LEU A 252 -23.55 -3.74 -11.26
C LEU A 252 -24.05 -2.66 -12.24
N GLY A 253 -23.13 -1.83 -12.71
CA GLY A 253 -23.34 -0.61 -13.49
C GLY A 253 -22.33 0.47 -13.12
N LEU A 254 -22.34 1.59 -13.85
CA LEU A 254 -21.44 2.72 -13.59
C LEU A 254 -21.70 3.39 -12.23
N THR A 255 -22.94 3.38 -11.74
CA THR A 255 -23.35 4.09 -10.50
C THR A 255 -23.77 3.15 -9.37
N LYS A 256 -23.37 1.87 -9.43
CA LYS A 256 -23.71 0.86 -8.43
C LYS A 256 -22.55 -0.11 -8.24
N GLY A 257 -22.03 -0.20 -7.02
CA GLY A 257 -20.87 -1.04 -6.73
C GLY A 257 -20.89 -1.58 -5.31
N LEU A 258 -20.79 -2.91 -5.21
CA LEU A 258 -20.77 -3.61 -3.94
C LEU A 258 -19.33 -3.84 -3.49
N LEU A 259 -18.98 -3.39 -2.29
CA LEU A 259 -17.67 -3.70 -1.71
C LEU A 259 -17.55 -5.21 -1.48
N VAL A 260 -16.48 -5.84 -1.99
CA VAL A 260 -16.26 -7.28 -1.80
C VAL A 260 -15.53 -7.54 -0.49
N THR A 261 -14.46 -6.80 -0.22
CA THR A 261 -13.67 -6.91 1.01
C THR A 261 -12.85 -5.65 1.20
N TRP A 262 -12.60 -5.28 2.46
CA TRP A 262 -11.65 -4.22 2.75
C TRP A 262 -10.20 -4.69 2.55
N THR A 263 -9.35 -3.75 2.20
CA THR A 263 -7.88 -3.90 2.07
C THR A 263 -7.21 -2.62 2.60
N LYS A 264 -5.87 -2.52 2.49
CA LYS A 264 -5.12 -1.28 2.77
C LYS A 264 -5.35 -0.68 4.17
N GLY A 265 -5.65 -1.53 5.17
CA GLY A 265 -5.86 -1.11 6.57
C GLY A 265 -7.27 -0.64 6.93
N PHE A 266 -8.21 -0.59 5.99
CA PHE A 266 -9.62 -0.31 6.28
C PHE A 266 -10.32 -1.55 6.85
N ASN A 267 -11.31 -1.34 7.70
CA ASN A 267 -12.20 -2.38 8.20
C ASN A 267 -13.53 -1.81 8.71
N CYS A 268 -14.21 -0.99 7.90
CA CYS A 268 -15.45 -0.34 8.34
C CYS A 268 -16.63 -1.33 8.38
N GLU A 269 -17.34 -1.37 9.52
CA GLU A 269 -18.52 -2.22 9.72
C GLU A 269 -19.69 -1.79 8.80
N GLY A 270 -20.44 -2.76 8.26
CA GLY A 270 -21.67 -2.47 7.51
C GLY A 270 -21.44 -1.89 6.11
N VAL A 271 -20.28 -2.17 5.50
CA VAL A 271 -19.98 -1.74 4.11
C VAL A 271 -19.77 -2.92 3.16
N ILE A 272 -19.25 -4.05 3.65
CA ILE A 272 -19.03 -5.24 2.82
C ILE A 272 -20.38 -5.75 2.30
N ASN A 273 -20.45 -6.01 0.99
CA ASN A 273 -21.64 -6.34 0.20
C ASN A 273 -22.70 -5.22 0.07
N GLU A 274 -22.43 -4.01 0.57
CA GLU A 274 -23.31 -2.85 0.43
C GLU A 274 -22.92 -1.98 -0.77
N ASP A 275 -23.91 -1.28 -1.32
CA ASP A 275 -23.71 -0.34 -2.42
C ASP A 275 -23.07 0.96 -1.92
N VAL A 276 -21.76 1.10 -2.17
CA VAL A 276 -20.99 2.25 -1.67
C VAL A 276 -21.41 3.58 -2.30
N VAL A 277 -22.03 3.54 -3.49
CA VAL A 277 -22.61 4.74 -4.12
C VAL A 277 -23.87 5.16 -3.35
N GLN A 278 -24.70 4.20 -2.95
CA GLN A 278 -25.87 4.48 -2.13
C GLN A 278 -25.46 5.00 -0.74
N LEU A 279 -24.44 4.40 -0.10
CA LEU A 279 -23.92 4.88 1.19
C LEU A 279 -23.43 6.34 1.13
N LEU A 280 -22.74 6.73 0.05
CA LEU A 280 -22.34 8.11 -0.20
C LEU A 280 -23.55 9.02 -0.42
N LYS A 281 -24.52 8.61 -1.25
CA LYS A 281 -25.76 9.37 -1.49
C LYS A 281 -26.54 9.59 -0.21
N ASP A 282 -26.65 8.58 0.65
CA ASP A 282 -27.33 8.68 1.93
C ASP A 282 -26.59 9.63 2.88
N ALA A 283 -25.26 9.64 2.89
CA ALA A 283 -24.47 10.58 3.68
C ALA A 283 -24.66 12.03 3.22
N ILE A 284 -24.65 12.27 1.91
CA ILE A 284 -24.95 13.57 1.32
C ILE A 284 -26.39 14.01 1.67
N ALA A 285 -27.36 13.10 1.57
CA ALA A 285 -28.75 13.38 1.90
C ALA A 285 -28.96 13.68 3.40
N ARG A 286 -28.28 12.96 4.30
CA ARG A 286 -28.30 13.25 5.75
C ARG A 286 -27.80 14.66 6.07
N ARG A 287 -26.83 15.18 5.30
CA ARG A 287 -26.38 16.57 5.43
C ARG A 287 -27.41 17.56 4.89
N GLY A 288 -27.94 17.30 3.69
CA GLY A 288 -29.00 18.09 3.07
C GLY A 288 -28.60 19.45 2.50
N ASP A 289 -27.31 19.81 2.51
CA ASP A 289 -26.82 21.15 2.15
C ASP A 289 -25.98 21.23 0.86
N ILE A 290 -25.77 20.11 0.16
CA ILE A 290 -25.11 20.03 -1.15
C ILE A 290 -25.88 19.15 -2.14
N LYS A 291 -25.76 19.42 -3.45
CA LYS A 291 -26.43 18.66 -4.52
C LYS A 291 -25.39 18.10 -5.50
N ILE A 292 -25.15 16.80 -5.44
CA ILE A 292 -24.11 16.14 -6.23
C ILE A 292 -24.71 14.95 -6.98
N ASP A 293 -24.36 14.82 -8.27
CA ASP A 293 -24.75 13.67 -9.10
C ASP A 293 -23.58 12.69 -9.18
N VAL A 294 -23.65 11.57 -8.45
CA VAL A 294 -22.65 10.50 -8.58
C VAL A 294 -22.90 9.76 -9.89
N CYS A 295 -22.07 10.04 -10.90
CA CYS A 295 -22.20 9.54 -12.27
C CYS A 295 -21.39 8.27 -12.51
N ALA A 296 -20.33 8.06 -11.74
CA ALA A 296 -19.51 6.86 -11.88
C ALA A 296 -18.83 6.48 -10.57
N ILE A 297 -18.66 5.18 -10.35
CA ILE A 297 -17.70 4.60 -9.42
C ILE A 297 -16.69 3.77 -10.19
N LEU A 298 -15.43 3.83 -9.76
CA LEU A 298 -14.30 3.22 -10.45
C LEU A 298 -13.18 2.87 -9.48
N ASN A 299 -12.29 1.98 -9.91
CA ASN A 299 -11.03 1.69 -9.21
C ASN A 299 -9.94 2.68 -9.63
N ASP A 300 -8.90 2.87 -8.80
CA ASP A 300 -7.76 3.74 -9.13
C ASP A 300 -7.06 3.32 -10.43
N THR A 301 -6.92 2.03 -10.69
CA THR A 301 -6.38 1.52 -11.97
C THR A 301 -7.17 2.05 -13.17
N THR A 302 -8.50 2.03 -13.10
CA THR A 302 -9.39 2.54 -14.16
C THR A 302 -9.24 4.04 -14.28
N GLY A 303 -9.12 4.76 -13.17
CA GLY A 303 -8.84 6.19 -13.18
C GLY A 303 -7.52 6.50 -13.89
N THR A 304 -6.45 5.80 -13.52
CA THR A 304 -5.13 5.92 -14.15
C THR A 304 -5.18 5.66 -15.64
N LEU A 305 -5.86 4.59 -16.07
CA LEU A 305 -6.08 4.28 -17.49
C LEU A 305 -6.78 5.44 -18.21
N MET A 306 -7.90 5.94 -17.67
CA MET A 306 -8.68 7.01 -18.30
C MET A 306 -7.89 8.32 -18.37
N SER A 307 -7.18 8.64 -17.29
CA SER A 307 -6.32 9.81 -17.17
C SER A 307 -5.19 9.81 -18.21
N CYS A 308 -4.55 8.67 -18.44
CA CYS A 308 -3.51 8.52 -19.46
C CYS A 308 -4.10 8.43 -20.88
N ALA A 309 -5.24 7.75 -21.06
CA ALA A 309 -5.92 7.63 -22.35
C ALA A 309 -6.37 8.96 -22.93
N TRP A 310 -6.69 9.94 -22.07
CA TRP A 310 -7.03 11.30 -22.51
C TRP A 310 -5.85 12.05 -23.12
N LYS A 311 -4.61 11.73 -22.68
CA LYS A 311 -3.36 12.28 -23.26
C LYS A 311 -2.84 11.42 -24.44
N ASN A 312 -2.93 10.10 -24.34
CA ASN A 312 -2.48 9.16 -25.35
C ASN A 312 -3.56 8.08 -25.63
N PRO A 313 -4.24 8.12 -26.80
CA PRO A 313 -5.28 7.15 -27.16
C PRO A 313 -4.84 5.68 -27.21
N SER A 314 -3.52 5.43 -27.30
CA SER A 314 -2.92 4.09 -27.24
C SER A 314 -2.86 3.52 -25.82
N CYS A 315 -3.24 4.29 -24.80
CA CYS A 315 -3.31 3.80 -23.43
C CYS A 315 -4.46 2.82 -23.25
N LYS A 316 -4.12 1.54 -23.03
CA LYS A 316 -5.07 0.42 -22.88
C LYS A 316 -4.89 -0.35 -21.57
N ILE A 317 -3.91 0.00 -20.75
CA ILE A 317 -3.66 -0.60 -19.44
C ILE A 317 -3.47 0.52 -18.41
N GLY A 318 -4.12 0.41 -17.26
CA GLY A 318 -3.86 1.23 -16.08
C GLY A 318 -3.27 0.36 -14.98
N LEU A 319 -2.11 0.75 -14.47
CA LEU A 319 -1.34 0.02 -13.46
C LEU A 319 -1.15 0.88 -12.22
N ILE A 320 -1.35 0.30 -11.05
CA ILE A 320 -0.98 0.88 -9.76
C ILE A 320 0.12 0.03 -9.14
N VAL A 321 1.26 0.66 -8.81
CA VAL A 321 2.32 0.08 -7.96
C VAL A 321 2.67 1.08 -6.86
N GLY A 322 1.91 1.03 -5.77
CA GLY A 322 2.02 1.93 -4.62
C GLY A 322 1.91 1.17 -3.31
N THR A 323 1.05 1.64 -2.40
CA THR A 323 0.71 0.89 -1.16
C THR A 323 0.20 -0.51 -1.49
N GLY A 324 -0.61 -0.63 -2.54
CA GLY A 324 -1.04 -1.90 -3.13
C GLY A 324 -0.54 -2.08 -4.57
N SER A 325 -0.92 -3.17 -5.21
CA SER A 325 -0.64 -3.44 -6.62
C SER A 325 -1.87 -3.98 -7.33
N ASN A 326 -2.31 -3.29 -8.39
CA ASN A 326 -3.45 -3.71 -9.21
C ASN A 326 -3.29 -3.24 -10.67
N ALA A 327 -4.01 -3.88 -11.59
CA ALA A 327 -4.11 -3.41 -12.98
C ALA A 327 -5.54 -3.50 -13.52
N CYS A 328 -5.86 -2.65 -14.47
CA CYS A 328 -7.00 -2.78 -15.35
C CYS A 328 -6.56 -2.71 -16.81
N TYR A 329 -7.36 -3.21 -17.73
CA TYR A 329 -7.08 -3.12 -19.15
C TYR A 329 -8.36 -3.12 -20.00
N VAL A 330 -8.22 -2.73 -21.26
CA VAL A 330 -9.30 -2.78 -22.25
C VAL A 330 -9.41 -4.19 -22.81
N GLU A 331 -10.57 -4.82 -22.63
CA GLU A 331 -10.87 -6.17 -23.13
C GLU A 331 -11.97 -6.14 -24.19
N GLN A 332 -11.97 -7.13 -25.09
CA GLN A 332 -13.08 -7.34 -26.02
C GLN A 332 -14.29 -7.90 -25.28
N VAL A 333 -15.46 -7.30 -25.48
CA VAL A 333 -16.72 -7.71 -24.82
C VAL A 333 -17.01 -9.20 -25.03
N LYS A 334 -16.70 -9.75 -26.21
CA LYS A 334 -16.92 -11.17 -26.54
C LYS A 334 -16.11 -12.14 -25.67
N GLU A 335 -15.01 -11.68 -25.08
CA GLU A 335 -14.16 -12.46 -24.17
C GLU A 335 -14.60 -12.33 -22.70
N CYS A 336 -15.53 -11.41 -22.40
CA CYS A 336 -16.02 -11.10 -21.06
C CYS A 336 -17.40 -11.72 -20.82
N GLU A 337 -17.48 -13.01 -20.53
CA GLU A 337 -18.77 -13.71 -20.31
C GLU A 337 -19.57 -13.17 -19.11
N MET A 338 -18.90 -12.45 -18.21
CA MET A 338 -19.50 -11.78 -17.05
C MET A 338 -20.10 -10.41 -17.39
N PHE A 339 -19.85 -9.84 -18.58
CA PHE A 339 -20.43 -8.57 -18.99
C PHE A 339 -21.91 -8.76 -19.35
N ASP A 340 -22.79 -8.09 -18.60
CA ASP A 340 -24.25 -8.15 -18.76
C ASP A 340 -24.87 -6.80 -19.15
N GLY A 341 -24.04 -5.78 -19.43
CA GLY A 341 -24.49 -4.48 -19.89
C GLY A 341 -24.92 -4.47 -21.36
N ASP A 342 -25.62 -3.41 -21.78
CA ASP A 342 -25.84 -3.17 -23.21
C ASP A 342 -24.49 -2.85 -23.87
N THR A 343 -24.23 -3.50 -25.00
CA THR A 343 -23.01 -3.22 -25.77
C THR A 343 -23.10 -1.90 -26.51
N HIS A 344 -24.30 -1.45 -26.87
CA HIS A 344 -24.53 -0.32 -27.78
C HIS A 344 -23.68 -0.40 -29.07
N GLY A 345 -23.36 -1.62 -29.52
CA GLY A 345 -22.47 -1.87 -30.67
C GLY A 345 -20.98 -1.63 -30.39
N LYS A 346 -20.58 -1.37 -29.15
CA LYS A 346 -19.20 -1.14 -28.73
C LYS A 346 -18.50 -2.49 -28.50
N PRO A 347 -17.29 -2.68 -29.05
CA PRO A 347 -16.59 -3.96 -28.98
C PRO A 347 -15.77 -4.15 -27.70
N HIS A 348 -15.61 -3.12 -26.86
CA HIS A 348 -14.69 -3.14 -25.73
C HIS A 348 -15.34 -2.75 -24.40
N VAL A 349 -14.76 -3.25 -23.32
CA VAL A 349 -15.06 -2.87 -21.93
C VAL A 349 -13.78 -2.89 -21.11
N VAL A 350 -13.62 -1.95 -20.18
CA VAL A 350 -12.50 -1.96 -19.24
C VAL A 350 -12.76 -3.03 -18.17
N ILE A 351 -11.74 -3.85 -17.90
CA ILE A 351 -11.75 -4.89 -16.88
C ILE A 351 -10.75 -4.53 -15.79
N ASN A 352 -11.21 -4.47 -14.55
CA ASN A 352 -10.36 -4.39 -13.37
C ASN A 352 -9.94 -5.80 -12.97
N THR A 353 -8.64 -6.12 -13.07
CA THR A 353 -8.17 -7.48 -12.81
C THR A 353 -8.32 -7.89 -11.35
N GLU A 354 -8.14 -6.95 -10.42
CA GLU A 354 -7.92 -7.22 -8.99
C GLU A 354 -6.88 -8.34 -8.80
N TRP A 355 -5.77 -8.26 -9.56
CA TRP A 355 -4.77 -9.33 -9.60
C TRP A 355 -3.98 -9.53 -8.31
N GLY A 356 -4.19 -8.67 -7.29
CA GLY A 356 -3.47 -8.75 -6.02
C GLY A 356 -3.74 -10.09 -5.33
N ALA A 357 -4.92 -10.66 -5.54
CA ALA A 357 -5.35 -11.96 -5.04
C ALA A 357 -4.73 -13.16 -5.77
N PHE A 358 -4.03 -12.96 -6.89
CA PHE A 358 -3.38 -14.07 -7.60
C PHE A 358 -2.44 -14.83 -6.64
N GLY A 359 -2.53 -16.16 -6.63
CA GLY A 359 -1.72 -17.01 -5.76
C GLY A 359 -2.35 -17.40 -4.42
N ASN A 360 -3.53 -16.87 -4.08
CA ASN A 360 -4.26 -17.28 -2.86
C ASN A 360 -4.53 -18.79 -2.83
N ASN A 361 -4.76 -19.40 -4.00
CA ASN A 361 -4.93 -20.85 -4.17
C ASN A 361 -3.63 -21.67 -4.17
N GLY A 362 -2.47 -21.05 -3.87
CA GLY A 362 -1.16 -21.69 -3.87
C GLY A 362 -0.44 -21.70 -5.23
N SER A 363 -1.03 -21.11 -6.28
CA SER A 363 -0.43 -21.03 -7.62
C SER A 363 0.87 -20.22 -7.68
N LEU A 364 1.24 -19.49 -6.62
CA LEU A 364 2.50 -18.75 -6.52
C LEU A 364 3.55 -19.40 -5.59
N ASN A 365 3.30 -20.58 -5.03
CA ASN A 365 4.22 -21.22 -4.07
C ASN A 365 5.63 -21.48 -4.64
N PHE A 366 5.78 -21.59 -5.97
CA PHE A 366 7.06 -21.82 -6.64
C PHE A 366 7.96 -20.58 -6.75
N VAL A 367 7.44 -19.39 -6.40
CA VAL A 367 8.19 -18.11 -6.36
C VAL A 367 8.13 -17.44 -4.98
N ARG A 368 7.40 -18.03 -4.03
CA ARG A 368 7.35 -17.59 -2.64
C ARG A 368 8.59 -18.09 -1.89
N THR A 369 8.99 -17.29 -0.93
CA THR A 369 10.09 -17.57 0.00
C THR A 369 9.56 -17.66 1.42
N GLU A 370 10.40 -18.12 2.35
CA GLU A 370 10.06 -18.11 3.78
C GLU A 370 9.70 -16.71 4.31
N PHE A 371 10.25 -15.65 3.70
CA PHE A 371 9.98 -14.27 4.07
C PHE A 371 8.58 -13.83 3.62
N ASP A 372 8.14 -14.29 2.44
CA ASP A 372 6.78 -14.04 1.95
C ASP A 372 5.75 -14.73 2.84
N ASP A 373 6.05 -15.95 3.30
CA ASP A 373 5.20 -16.70 4.22
C ASP A 373 5.08 -16.03 5.59
N GLU A 374 6.17 -15.45 6.08
CA GLU A 374 6.20 -14.72 7.35
C GLU A 374 5.39 -13.41 7.27
N ILE A 375 5.52 -12.68 6.16
CA ILE A 375 4.70 -11.49 5.88
C ILE A 375 3.22 -11.85 5.80
N ASP A 376 2.89 -12.91 5.05
CA ASP A 376 1.51 -13.32 4.83
C ASP A 376 0.84 -13.73 6.15
N ARG A 377 1.53 -14.58 6.95
CA ARG A 377 1.03 -15.06 8.25
C ARG A 377 0.69 -13.94 9.23
N HIS A 378 1.46 -12.85 9.20
CA HIS A 378 1.33 -11.72 10.13
C HIS A 378 0.60 -10.51 9.55
N SER A 379 0.11 -10.61 8.32
CA SER A 379 -0.72 -9.57 7.70
C SER A 379 -2.12 -9.53 8.31
N ILE A 380 -2.87 -8.46 8.02
CA ILE A 380 -4.28 -8.33 8.40
C ILE A 380 -5.20 -9.33 7.67
N ASN A 381 -4.71 -9.96 6.61
CA ASN A 381 -5.45 -10.85 5.72
C ASN A 381 -4.60 -12.07 5.30
N PRO A 382 -4.24 -12.98 6.24
CA PRO A 382 -3.43 -14.16 5.92
C PRO A 382 -4.07 -15.05 4.84
N GLY A 383 -3.25 -15.53 3.91
CA GLY A 383 -3.69 -16.36 2.77
C GLY A 383 -4.40 -15.58 1.66
N GLN A 384 -4.48 -14.25 1.76
CA GLN A 384 -5.10 -13.37 0.78
C GLN A 384 -4.08 -12.38 0.23
N GLN A 385 -4.35 -11.81 -0.95
CA GLN A 385 -3.51 -10.78 -1.58
C GLN A 385 -2.04 -11.23 -1.79
N ILE A 386 -1.82 -12.52 -2.10
CA ILE A 386 -0.47 -13.10 -2.17
C ILE A 386 0.42 -12.39 -3.21
N PHE A 387 -0.10 -12.10 -4.40
CA PHE A 387 0.67 -11.40 -5.43
C PHE A 387 1.00 -9.96 -5.03
N GLU A 388 0.03 -9.24 -4.45
CA GLU A 388 0.22 -7.87 -3.97
C GLU A 388 1.29 -7.79 -2.86
N LYS A 389 1.32 -8.77 -1.95
CA LYS A 389 2.31 -8.88 -0.86
C LYS A 389 3.75 -9.03 -1.35
N MET A 390 3.95 -9.61 -2.53
CA MET A 390 5.29 -9.79 -3.11
C MET A 390 5.77 -8.59 -3.94
N ILE A 391 4.92 -7.55 -4.14
CA ILE A 391 5.19 -6.43 -5.06
C ILE A 391 5.11 -5.08 -4.36
N SER A 392 4.05 -4.85 -3.58
CA SER A 392 3.63 -3.50 -3.22
C SER A 392 4.46 -2.89 -2.09
N GLY A 393 4.40 -1.56 -2.01
CA GLY A 393 5.13 -0.76 -1.03
C GLY A 393 4.64 -0.93 0.41
N MET A 394 3.49 -1.56 0.66
CA MET A 394 3.10 -1.92 2.03
C MET A 394 3.99 -3.04 2.61
N TYR A 395 4.58 -3.89 1.78
CA TYR A 395 5.28 -5.11 2.22
C TYR A 395 6.75 -5.15 1.80
N MET A 396 7.16 -4.38 0.78
CA MET A 396 8.53 -4.35 0.25
C MET A 396 9.59 -4.10 1.34
N GLY A 397 9.39 -3.06 2.17
CA GLY A 397 10.33 -2.76 3.26
C GLY A 397 10.37 -3.85 4.33
N GLU A 398 9.24 -4.47 4.67
CA GLU A 398 9.19 -5.57 5.63
C GLU A 398 9.94 -6.81 5.13
N LEU A 399 9.85 -7.11 3.82
CA LEU A 399 10.61 -8.20 3.22
C LEU A 399 12.13 -7.96 3.34
N VAL A 400 12.60 -6.74 3.07
CA VAL A 400 14.00 -6.35 3.27
C VAL A 400 14.39 -6.52 4.74
N ARG A 401 13.54 -6.05 5.68
CA ARG A 401 13.78 -6.19 7.12
C ARG A 401 13.96 -7.65 7.54
N LEU A 402 13.11 -8.55 7.07
CA LEU A 402 13.18 -9.96 7.45
C LEU A 402 14.47 -10.63 6.95
N VAL A 403 14.91 -10.29 5.73
CA VAL A 403 16.20 -10.74 5.20
C VAL A 403 17.36 -10.20 6.05
N MET A 404 17.33 -8.91 6.38
CA MET A 404 18.33 -8.28 7.26
C MET A 404 18.36 -8.93 8.65
N VAL A 405 17.21 -9.12 9.29
CA VAL A 405 17.11 -9.76 10.62
C VAL A 405 17.72 -11.16 10.59
N LYS A 406 17.43 -11.96 9.56
CA LYS A 406 18.03 -13.29 9.41
C LYS A 406 19.55 -13.23 9.30
N MET A 407 20.08 -12.27 8.55
CA MET A 407 21.52 -12.06 8.39
C MET A 407 22.22 -11.50 9.63
N VAL A 408 21.53 -10.66 10.41
CA VAL A 408 22.03 -10.17 11.70
C VAL A 408 22.05 -11.32 12.71
N GLN A 409 20.98 -12.10 12.82
CA GLN A 409 20.95 -13.26 13.73
C GLN A 409 22.02 -14.31 13.41
N ALA A 410 22.39 -14.44 12.12
CA ALA A 410 23.49 -15.28 11.68
C ALA A 410 24.89 -14.69 11.95
N GLY A 411 25.00 -13.44 12.41
CA GLY A 411 26.28 -12.74 12.62
C GLY A 411 26.95 -12.24 11.33
N VAL A 412 26.22 -12.28 10.20
CA VAL A 412 26.72 -11.90 8.87
C VAL A 412 26.69 -10.39 8.69
N LEU A 413 25.58 -9.74 9.03
CA LEU A 413 25.44 -8.27 9.05
C LEU A 413 25.73 -7.72 10.45
N PHE A 414 26.36 -6.54 10.49
CA PHE A 414 26.54 -5.72 11.71
C PHE A 414 27.23 -6.47 12.86
N LYS A 415 28.01 -7.52 12.54
CA LYS A 415 28.64 -8.43 13.51
C LYS A 415 27.63 -9.06 14.49
N GLY A 416 26.38 -9.20 14.08
CA GLY A 416 25.28 -9.71 14.90
C GLY A 416 24.64 -8.70 15.86
N HIS A 417 25.06 -7.44 15.83
CA HIS A 417 24.39 -6.40 16.59
C HIS A 417 23.08 -6.00 15.91
N SER A 418 22.02 -5.90 16.70
CA SER A 418 20.70 -5.46 16.26
C SER A 418 20.25 -4.27 17.09
N SER A 419 19.13 -3.66 16.69
CA SER A 419 18.43 -2.63 17.44
C SER A 419 16.98 -3.04 17.66
N ASP A 420 16.34 -2.47 18.68
CA ASP A 420 14.90 -2.68 18.93
C ASP A 420 14.06 -2.25 17.72
N VAL A 421 14.48 -1.20 17.00
CA VAL A 421 13.80 -0.70 15.80
C VAL A 421 13.87 -1.72 14.66
N LEU A 422 15.06 -2.25 14.34
CA LEU A 422 15.21 -3.29 13.29
C LEU A 422 14.40 -4.55 13.61
N MET A 423 14.36 -4.93 14.89
CA MET A 423 13.64 -6.12 15.35
C MET A 423 12.12 -5.93 15.35
N THR A 424 11.64 -4.69 15.28
CA THR A 424 10.21 -4.37 15.27
C THR A 424 9.64 -4.43 13.85
N ARG A 425 8.57 -5.22 13.68
CA ARG A 425 7.84 -5.38 12.41
C ARG A 425 7.37 -4.03 11.86
N GLY A 426 7.54 -3.83 10.54
CA GLY A 426 7.04 -2.65 9.83
C GLY A 426 7.85 -1.37 10.04
N GLN A 427 8.96 -1.42 10.78
CA GLN A 427 9.83 -0.25 10.98
C GLN A 427 10.85 -0.04 9.85
N PHE A 428 10.98 -0.98 8.91
CA PHE A 428 11.73 -0.73 7.68
C PHE A 428 10.77 -0.27 6.59
N PHE A 429 10.70 1.04 6.37
CA PHE A 429 9.78 1.62 5.40
C PHE A 429 10.26 1.44 3.96
N THR A 430 9.33 1.33 3.02
CA THR A 430 9.66 1.25 1.58
C THR A 430 10.42 2.47 1.05
N LYS A 431 10.30 3.64 1.69
CA LYS A 431 11.15 4.81 1.36
C LYS A 431 12.64 4.51 1.53
N TYR A 432 13.00 3.73 2.55
CA TYR A 432 14.41 3.38 2.82
C TYR A 432 14.99 2.53 1.68
N VAL A 433 14.20 1.61 1.11
CA VAL A 433 14.60 0.83 -0.07
C VAL A 433 14.96 1.77 -1.22
N SER A 434 14.12 2.78 -1.46
CA SER A 434 14.32 3.76 -2.54
C SER A 434 15.53 4.66 -2.28
N GLU A 435 15.71 5.13 -1.04
CA GLU A 435 16.83 5.99 -0.62
C GLU A 435 18.17 5.25 -0.72
N ILE A 436 18.24 4.01 -0.24
CA ILE A 436 19.44 3.15 -0.33
C ILE A 436 19.80 2.87 -1.79
N GLU A 437 18.82 2.54 -2.63
CA GLU A 437 19.08 2.25 -4.04
C GLU A 437 19.40 3.48 -4.89
N ALA A 438 19.11 4.68 -4.38
CA ALA A 438 19.43 5.96 -5.01
C ALA A 438 20.88 6.40 -4.77
N ASP A 439 21.62 5.75 -3.86
CA ASP A 439 23.05 6.00 -3.73
C ASP A 439 23.78 5.67 -5.04
N GLU A 440 24.73 6.53 -5.41
CA GLU A 440 25.64 6.28 -6.54
C GLU A 440 26.49 5.01 -6.31
N PRO A 441 27.04 4.37 -7.35
CA PRO A 441 27.95 3.24 -7.18
C PRO A 441 29.09 3.58 -6.20
N ASP A 442 29.40 2.64 -5.31
CA ASP A 442 30.42 2.76 -4.26
C ASP A 442 30.23 3.92 -3.27
N THR A 443 29.02 4.52 -3.24
CA THR A 443 28.59 5.51 -2.23
C THR A 443 27.47 4.89 -1.39
N TYR A 444 27.42 5.23 -0.10
CA TYR A 444 26.48 4.65 0.87
C TYR A 444 25.87 5.68 1.82
N SER A 445 25.83 6.96 1.43
CA SER A 445 25.41 8.06 2.30
C SER A 445 23.98 7.91 2.79
N ASN A 446 23.04 7.60 1.88
CA ASN A 446 21.65 7.38 2.27
C ASN A 446 21.53 6.10 3.08
N CYS A 447 22.26 5.04 2.72
CA CYS A 447 22.27 3.79 3.47
C CYS A 447 22.72 3.99 4.93
N HIS A 448 23.80 4.76 5.16
CA HIS A 448 24.24 5.12 6.50
C HIS A 448 23.18 5.88 7.29
N MET A 449 22.51 6.87 6.68
CA MET A 449 21.43 7.62 7.33
C MET A 449 20.24 6.74 7.72
N VAL A 450 19.84 5.82 6.84
CA VAL A 450 18.76 4.86 7.13
C VAL A 450 19.16 3.94 8.28
N LEU A 451 20.37 3.39 8.25
CA LEU A 451 20.85 2.48 9.29
C LEU A 451 20.97 3.20 10.65
N GLU A 452 21.37 4.47 10.66
CA GLU A 452 21.37 5.30 11.86
C GLU A 452 19.94 5.55 12.40
N GLU A 453 18.96 5.82 11.54
CA GLU A 453 17.54 5.95 11.92
C GLU A 453 16.98 4.64 12.51
N LEU A 454 17.49 3.50 12.04
CA LEU A 454 17.22 2.19 12.62
C LEU A 454 18.02 1.91 13.90
N GLY A 455 18.85 2.83 14.38
CA GLY A 455 19.64 2.67 15.60
C GLY A 455 20.90 1.81 15.44
N LEU A 456 21.43 1.68 14.23
CA LEU A 456 22.66 0.95 13.91
C LEU A 456 23.76 1.96 13.57
N THR A 457 24.62 2.28 14.53
CA THR A 457 25.61 3.37 14.40
C THR A 457 27.03 2.90 14.08
N GLU A 458 27.34 1.61 14.28
CA GLU A 458 28.68 1.04 14.02
C GLU A 458 28.72 0.19 12.74
N VAL A 459 28.13 0.70 11.66
CA VAL A 459 28.00 0.00 10.37
C VAL A 459 29.19 0.31 9.45
N THR A 460 29.63 -0.68 8.68
CA THR A 460 30.71 -0.51 7.69
C THR A 460 30.15 -0.31 6.28
N ASP A 461 30.99 0.18 5.35
CA ASP A 461 30.59 0.26 3.94
C ASP A 461 30.32 -1.13 3.33
N ASP A 462 30.96 -2.19 3.83
CA ASP A 462 30.64 -3.56 3.45
C ASP A 462 29.22 -3.97 3.91
N ASP A 463 28.83 -3.59 5.13
CA ASP A 463 27.44 -3.80 5.59
C ASP A 463 26.46 -3.02 4.70
N CYS A 464 26.77 -1.76 4.38
CA CYS A 464 25.95 -0.93 3.50
C CYS A 464 25.82 -1.51 2.08
N ALA A 465 26.91 -2.01 1.50
CA ALA A 465 26.91 -2.68 0.20
C ALA A 465 26.00 -3.92 0.19
N ASN A 466 26.04 -4.68 1.29
CA ASN A 466 25.21 -5.86 1.46
C ASN A 466 23.72 -5.51 1.65
N VAL A 467 23.40 -4.47 2.45
CA VAL A 467 22.03 -3.97 2.62
C VAL A 467 21.47 -3.44 1.30
N ARG A 468 22.27 -2.69 0.53
CA ARG A 468 21.90 -2.24 -0.82
C ARG A 468 21.59 -3.42 -1.74
N TYR A 469 22.43 -4.46 -1.72
CA TYR A 469 22.19 -5.65 -2.55
C TYR A 469 20.89 -6.39 -2.18
N ILE A 470 20.55 -6.47 -0.89
CA ILE A 470 19.26 -7.01 -0.43
C ILE A 470 18.10 -6.19 -1.00
N CYS A 471 18.18 -4.86 -0.88
CA CYS A 471 17.17 -3.94 -1.46
C CYS A 471 17.01 -4.18 -2.96
N GLU A 472 18.11 -4.19 -3.71
CA GLU A 472 18.12 -4.40 -5.17
C GLU A 472 17.48 -5.74 -5.57
N CYS A 473 17.73 -6.81 -4.81
CA CYS A 473 17.10 -8.12 -5.06
C CYS A 473 15.58 -8.08 -4.88
N VAL A 474 15.12 -7.45 -3.80
CA VAL A 474 13.68 -7.31 -3.49
C VAL A 474 12.98 -6.45 -4.54
N SER A 475 13.53 -5.29 -4.87
CA SER A 475 12.98 -4.36 -5.86
C SER A 475 12.96 -4.97 -7.26
N LYS A 476 14.03 -5.67 -7.65
CA LYS A 476 14.10 -6.39 -8.94
C LYS A 476 13.05 -7.49 -9.01
N ARG A 477 12.85 -8.26 -7.94
CA ARG A 477 11.80 -9.28 -7.86
C ARG A 477 10.42 -8.67 -8.06
N ALA A 478 10.10 -7.61 -7.32
CA ALA A 478 8.81 -6.92 -7.40
C ALA A 478 8.56 -6.35 -8.81
N ALA A 479 9.56 -5.70 -9.41
CA ALA A 479 9.50 -5.18 -10.77
C ALA A 479 9.28 -6.29 -11.81
N HIS A 480 9.94 -7.45 -11.66
CA HIS A 480 9.77 -8.58 -12.56
C HIS A 480 8.38 -9.24 -12.44
N LEU A 481 7.88 -9.42 -11.21
CA LEU A 481 6.54 -9.96 -10.95
C LEU A 481 5.47 -9.11 -11.65
N VAL A 482 5.49 -7.78 -11.44
CA VAL A 482 4.50 -6.89 -12.08
C VAL A 482 4.69 -6.83 -13.60
N SER A 483 5.92 -6.89 -14.10
CA SER A 483 6.24 -6.95 -15.53
C SER A 483 5.65 -8.18 -16.21
N CYS A 484 5.69 -9.34 -15.55
CA CYS A 484 5.06 -10.56 -16.03
C CYS A 484 3.55 -10.38 -16.19
N GLY A 485 2.89 -9.69 -15.26
CA GLY A 485 1.48 -9.33 -15.36
C GLY A 485 1.20 -8.41 -16.56
N ILE A 486 1.95 -7.32 -16.69
CA ILE A 486 1.78 -6.35 -17.78
C ILE A 486 2.05 -6.97 -19.15
N ALA A 487 3.15 -7.70 -19.30
CA ALA A 487 3.46 -8.39 -20.55
C ALA A 487 2.38 -9.42 -20.92
N THR A 488 1.78 -10.09 -19.93
CA THR A 488 0.64 -10.99 -20.17
C THR A 488 -0.57 -10.25 -20.74
N LEU A 489 -0.90 -9.08 -20.20
CA LEU A 489 -2.01 -8.24 -20.69
C LEU A 489 -1.73 -7.72 -22.11
N ILE A 490 -0.53 -7.20 -22.38
CA ILE A 490 -0.10 -6.74 -23.71
C ILE A 490 -0.23 -7.90 -24.73
N ASN A 491 0.33 -9.06 -24.39
CA ASN A 491 0.32 -10.24 -25.25
C ASN A 491 -1.08 -10.81 -25.49
N LYS A 492 -2.00 -10.64 -24.52
CA LYS A 492 -3.40 -11.06 -24.61
C LYS A 492 -4.23 -10.13 -25.48
N MET A 493 -4.10 -8.82 -25.32
CA MET A 493 -4.76 -7.84 -26.18
C MET A 493 -4.26 -7.93 -27.63
N ASN A 494 -2.97 -8.21 -27.81
CA ASN A 494 -2.35 -8.39 -29.12
C ASN A 494 -2.51 -7.17 -30.05
N GLU A 495 -2.41 -5.98 -29.47
CA GLU A 495 -2.42 -4.70 -30.16
C GLU A 495 -0.99 -4.31 -30.61
N PRO A 496 -0.79 -3.71 -31.81
CA PRO A 496 0.54 -3.38 -32.31
C PRO A 496 1.36 -2.47 -31.38
N HIS A 497 0.68 -1.57 -30.69
CA HIS A 497 1.28 -0.65 -29.72
C HIS A 497 0.35 -0.43 -28.54
N VAL A 498 0.89 -0.51 -27.32
CA VAL A 498 0.14 -0.31 -26.07
C VAL A 498 0.89 0.64 -25.14
N THR A 499 0.22 1.73 -24.75
CA THR A 499 0.68 2.55 -23.63
C THR A 499 0.10 1.97 -22.33
N VAL A 500 0.95 1.86 -21.31
CA VAL A 500 0.58 1.48 -19.95
C VAL A 500 0.64 2.72 -19.09
N GLY A 501 -0.51 3.24 -18.68
CA GLY A 501 -0.57 4.31 -17.68
C GLY A 501 -0.22 3.75 -16.31
N VAL A 502 0.80 4.30 -15.65
CA VAL A 502 1.28 3.82 -14.35
C VAL A 502 1.16 4.91 -13.30
N ASP A 503 0.66 4.55 -12.12
CA ASP A 503 0.65 5.38 -10.92
C ASP A 503 1.08 4.55 -9.70
N GLY A 504 1.33 5.19 -8.55
CA GLY A 504 1.71 4.58 -7.30
C GLY A 504 3.11 4.99 -6.82
N SER A 505 3.26 5.07 -5.50
CA SER A 505 4.46 5.59 -4.84
C SER A 505 5.72 4.78 -5.13
N VAL A 506 5.64 3.45 -5.22
CA VAL A 506 6.81 2.61 -5.54
C VAL A 506 7.31 2.95 -6.94
N TYR A 507 6.42 2.98 -7.93
CA TYR A 507 6.82 3.31 -9.30
C TYR A 507 7.36 4.73 -9.44
N ARG A 508 6.74 5.71 -8.76
CA ARG A 508 7.11 7.13 -8.83
C ARG A 508 8.46 7.45 -8.19
N PHE A 509 8.74 6.87 -7.02
CA PHE A 509 9.87 7.31 -6.19
C PHE A 509 11.05 6.33 -6.22
N HIS A 510 10.84 5.08 -6.60
CA HIS A 510 11.93 4.11 -6.65
C HIS A 510 12.83 4.35 -7.88
N PRO A 511 14.15 4.57 -7.72
CA PRO A 511 15.01 5.11 -8.77
C PRO A 511 15.17 4.19 -9.98
N LYS A 512 15.03 2.87 -9.79
CA LYS A 512 15.29 1.85 -10.83
C LYS A 512 14.04 1.11 -11.32
N PHE A 513 12.87 1.34 -10.71
CA PHE A 513 11.70 0.47 -10.93
C PHE A 513 11.17 0.55 -12.36
N HIS A 514 11.13 1.76 -12.94
CA HIS A 514 10.79 1.97 -14.35
C HIS A 514 11.68 1.15 -15.29
N SER A 515 13.01 1.30 -15.18
CA SER A 515 13.98 0.64 -16.06
C SER A 515 13.91 -0.88 -15.95
N LEU A 516 13.80 -1.41 -14.73
CA LEU A 516 13.63 -2.84 -14.47
C LEU A 516 12.36 -3.38 -15.13
N MET A 517 11.26 -2.63 -15.08
CA MET A 517 10.03 -3.01 -15.73
C MET A 517 10.16 -3.00 -17.26
N VAL A 518 10.68 -1.92 -17.84
CA VAL A 518 10.86 -1.81 -19.29
C VAL A 518 11.70 -2.96 -19.82
N GLU A 519 12.83 -3.26 -19.17
CA GLU A 519 13.71 -4.36 -19.54
C GLU A 519 12.98 -5.70 -19.51
N LYS A 520 12.29 -6.03 -18.40
CA LYS A 520 11.64 -7.32 -18.24
C LYS A 520 10.41 -7.48 -19.14
N ILE A 521 9.60 -6.44 -19.33
CA ILE A 521 8.45 -6.48 -20.24
C ILE A 521 8.94 -6.73 -21.67
N ALA A 522 9.98 -6.03 -22.12
CA ALA A 522 10.54 -6.20 -23.47
C ALA A 522 11.04 -7.63 -23.74
N GLN A 523 11.51 -8.34 -22.71
CA GLN A 523 11.94 -9.74 -22.83
C GLN A 523 10.77 -10.74 -22.98
N ILE A 524 9.56 -10.38 -22.57
CA ILE A 524 8.39 -11.28 -22.49
C ILE A 524 7.35 -10.98 -23.58
N VAL A 525 7.23 -9.71 -23.99
CA VAL A 525 6.27 -9.30 -25.03
C VAL A 525 6.57 -10.01 -26.35
N LYS A 526 5.52 -10.46 -27.04
CA LYS A 526 5.62 -11.17 -28.32
C LYS A 526 6.33 -10.30 -29.37
N PRO A 527 7.15 -10.89 -30.25
CA PRO A 527 7.75 -10.17 -31.36
C PRO A 527 6.70 -9.42 -32.19
N GLY A 528 7.00 -8.16 -32.53
CA GLY A 528 6.13 -7.28 -33.33
C GLY A 528 5.15 -6.43 -32.54
N LEU A 529 4.97 -6.67 -31.24
CA LEU A 529 4.22 -5.77 -30.36
C LEU A 529 5.18 -4.78 -29.70
N THR A 530 4.76 -3.53 -29.53
CA THR A 530 5.52 -2.49 -28.85
C THR A 530 4.74 -1.91 -27.68
N PHE A 531 5.44 -1.34 -26.72
CA PHE A 531 4.80 -0.72 -25.55
C PHE A 531 5.59 0.48 -25.05
N GLU A 532 4.93 1.31 -24.25
CA GLU A 532 5.57 2.34 -23.44
C GLU A 532 4.91 2.41 -22.05
N LEU A 533 5.67 2.84 -21.04
CA LEU A 533 5.14 3.13 -19.72
C LEU A 533 5.02 4.64 -19.55
N MET A 534 3.80 5.12 -19.31
CA MET A 534 3.50 6.52 -19.13
C MET A 534 3.16 6.78 -17.66
N LEU A 535 3.94 7.61 -16.99
CA LEU A 535 3.61 8.03 -15.63
C LEU A 535 2.35 8.90 -15.64
N SER A 536 1.39 8.57 -14.79
CA SER A 536 0.21 9.40 -14.53
C SER A 536 0.53 10.36 -13.39
N GLU A 537 0.41 11.67 -13.61
CA GLU A 537 0.71 12.67 -12.57
C GLU A 537 -0.39 12.74 -11.50
N ASP A 538 -1.65 12.46 -11.86
CA ASP A 538 -2.82 12.30 -10.96
C ASP A 538 -3.85 11.34 -11.59
N GLY A 539 -3.51 10.06 -11.63
CA GLY A 539 -4.29 9.05 -12.35
C GLY A 539 -5.71 8.89 -11.84
N SER A 540 -5.85 8.61 -10.55
CA SER A 540 -7.13 8.31 -9.89
C SER A 540 -8.12 9.49 -9.89
N GLY A 541 -7.66 10.68 -9.49
CA GLY A 541 -8.51 11.87 -9.38
C GLY A 541 -8.95 12.40 -10.75
N ARG A 542 -8.01 12.61 -11.67
CA ARG A 542 -8.35 13.07 -13.03
C ARG A 542 -9.15 12.03 -13.81
N GLY A 543 -8.81 10.76 -13.63
CA GLY A 543 -9.53 9.64 -14.23
C GLY A 543 -10.99 9.57 -13.81
N ALA A 544 -11.30 9.76 -12.53
CA ALA A 544 -12.67 9.79 -12.02
C ALA A 544 -13.52 10.85 -12.72
N ALA A 545 -13.02 12.08 -12.80
CA ALA A 545 -13.71 13.17 -13.49
C ALA A 545 -13.91 12.86 -14.98
N LEU A 546 -12.92 12.26 -15.64
CA LEU A 546 -13.02 11.85 -17.05
C LEU A 546 -14.06 10.74 -17.26
N VAL A 547 -14.15 9.75 -16.37
CA VAL A 547 -15.22 8.74 -16.43
C VAL A 547 -16.58 9.41 -16.25
N ALA A 548 -16.72 10.31 -15.27
CA ALA A 548 -17.96 11.06 -15.09
C ALA A 548 -18.33 11.90 -16.34
N ALA A 549 -17.34 12.51 -16.99
CA ALA A 549 -17.54 13.26 -18.24
C ALA A 549 -17.98 12.38 -19.40
N VAL A 550 -17.36 11.20 -19.57
CA VAL A 550 -17.73 10.23 -20.60
C VAL A 550 -19.15 9.69 -20.34
N ALA A 551 -19.47 9.32 -19.10
CA ALA A 551 -20.81 8.84 -18.71
C ALA A 551 -21.89 9.91 -18.94
N SER A 552 -21.60 11.17 -18.57
CA SER A 552 -22.53 12.29 -18.76
C SER A 552 -22.80 12.63 -20.23
N ARG A 553 -21.91 12.23 -21.15
CA ARG A 553 -22.15 12.40 -22.60
C ARG A 553 -23.26 11.47 -23.08
N GLU A 554 -23.32 10.25 -22.57
CA GLU A 554 -24.27 9.23 -23.01
C GLU A 554 -25.71 9.58 -22.63
N ASP A 555 -25.90 10.18 -21.45
CA ASP A 555 -27.20 10.67 -20.98
C ASP A 555 -27.73 11.83 -21.85
N ASN A 556 -26.84 12.67 -22.40
CA ASN A 556 -27.23 13.82 -23.23
C ASN A 556 -27.57 13.45 -24.69
N VAL A 557 -27.27 12.22 -25.13
CA VAL A 557 -27.56 11.75 -26.51
C VAL A 557 -28.97 11.11 -26.62
N SER A 558 -29.71 10.98 -25.51
CA SER A 558 -31.10 10.48 -25.50
C SER A 558 -32.04 11.54 -24.90
N PRO A 559 -32.81 12.28 -25.74
CA PRO A 559 -34.10 11.75 -26.18
C PRO A 559 -34.44 12.16 -27.62
N LYS A 560 -34.31 11.26 -28.59
CA LYS A 560 -35.17 11.33 -29.78
C LYS A 560 -36.52 10.72 -29.40
N LYS A 561 -37.44 11.61 -28.99
CA LYS A 561 -38.88 11.33 -28.87
C LYS A 561 -39.33 10.50 -30.08
N LYS A 562 -39.93 9.34 -29.83
CA LYS A 562 -40.89 8.75 -30.76
C LYS A 562 -42.25 9.40 -30.54
#